data_AF-A0A2P1UL30-F1
#
_entry.id   AF-A0A2P1UL30-F1
#
_cell.length_a   1.000
_cell.length_b   1.000
_cell.length_c   1.000
_cell.angle_alpha   90.00
_cell.angle_beta   90.00
_cell.angle_gamma   90.00
#
_symmetry.space_group_name_H-M   'P 1'
#
loop_
_entity.id
_entity.type
_entity.pdbx_description
1 polymer ?
#
loop_
_entity_poly.entity_id
_entity_poly.type
_entity_poly.pdbx_seq_one_letter_code
_entity_poly.pdbx_strand_id
1 'polypeptide(L)'
;MKKLAYSLLPLGITVGLCLNIAPASASLLVREVISNAALSIDGFGSTTNTGIIQADIPANSTIQKAYLYAASVWDNPVYGVTFNGNTLPLSSATILGPNSNPATTARWDVTSIIASSFKEGLQDFSITENGQNDGAALVVAYSNSSTQGFTSVILDGELSTGGDTIRFNFANPYIGGVFLVSLASSFSKQPVMGQHQVTVVDVTTNSTNNRRLTRSAGGADDRTSGENSDNGNLITVGGIGDNPANVDPTARPSGTNPDDEYYNLALGNSANTTPFILPGDTFLSLATRNPSDDDNVFGMFITSGFKITTTPIPEPSMKLGIFGIGAIGILLSLLGKKS
;
A
#
# COMPACT_ATOMS: atom_id res chain seq x y z
N MET A 1 57.32 54.38 -22.36
CA MET A 1 55.92 54.10 -22.01
C MET A 1 55.44 52.90 -22.81
N LYS A 2 55.49 51.70 -22.22
CA LYS A 2 54.98 50.45 -22.81
C LYS A 2 53.60 50.20 -22.18
N LYS A 3 52.53 50.12 -22.98
CA LYS A 3 51.20 49.70 -22.50
C LYS A 3 51.02 48.22 -22.84
N LEU A 4 50.97 47.39 -21.79
CA LEU A 4 50.62 45.97 -21.85
C LEU A 4 49.10 45.84 -21.94
N ALA A 5 48.62 45.10 -22.95
CA ALA A 5 47.24 44.66 -23.06
C ALA A 5 47.03 43.45 -22.14
N TYR A 6 46.03 43.50 -21.26
CA TYR A 6 45.56 42.33 -20.52
C TYR A 6 44.33 41.76 -21.22
N SER A 7 44.45 40.52 -21.71
CA SER A 7 43.32 39.69 -22.11
C SER A 7 42.62 39.19 -20.85
N LEU A 8 41.30 39.41 -20.78
CA LEU A 8 40.42 38.77 -19.80
C LEU A 8 39.71 37.62 -20.53
N LEU A 9 40.19 36.39 -20.31
CA LEU A 9 39.40 35.19 -20.56
C LEU A 9 38.34 35.07 -19.46
N PRO A 10 37.06 34.82 -19.77
CA PRO A 10 36.11 34.34 -18.77
C PRO A 10 36.34 32.85 -18.52
N LEU A 11 36.83 32.52 -17.34
CA LEU A 11 36.89 31.15 -16.81
C LEU A 11 35.45 30.73 -16.44
N GLY A 12 34.79 30.01 -17.35
CA GLY A 12 33.49 29.40 -17.08
C GLY A 12 33.64 28.25 -16.08
N ILE A 13 33.20 28.45 -14.84
CA ILE A 13 33.05 27.38 -13.86
C ILE A 13 31.68 26.74 -14.10
N THR A 14 31.69 25.61 -14.81
CA THR A 14 30.52 24.74 -14.95
C THR A 14 30.29 24.03 -13.61
N VAL A 15 29.34 24.52 -12.80
CA VAL A 15 28.87 23.78 -11.63
C VAL A 15 27.97 22.65 -12.15
N GLY A 16 28.51 21.43 -12.20
CA GLY A 16 27.74 20.24 -12.47
C GLY A 16 26.75 20.00 -11.32
N LEU A 17 25.45 20.20 -11.57
CA LEU A 17 24.41 19.60 -10.76
C LEU A 17 24.54 18.08 -10.91
N CYS A 18 25.20 17.42 -9.97
CA CYS A 18 24.99 15.99 -9.77
C CYS A 18 23.56 15.82 -9.25
N LEU A 19 22.63 15.54 -10.15
CA LEU A 19 21.34 14.95 -9.78
C LEU A 19 21.65 13.60 -9.14
N ASN A 20 21.59 13.54 -7.80
CA ASN A 20 21.54 12.27 -7.08
C ASN A 20 20.17 11.64 -7.41
N ILE A 21 20.11 10.87 -8.50
CA ILE A 21 19.00 9.96 -8.76
C ILE A 21 19.20 8.83 -7.74
N ALA A 22 18.60 8.97 -6.56
CA ALA A 22 18.49 7.85 -5.63
C ALA A 22 17.78 6.69 -6.36
N PRO A 23 18.22 5.44 -6.18
CA PRO A 23 17.47 4.31 -6.72
C PRO A 23 16.03 4.36 -6.17
N ALA A 24 15.05 4.02 -7.01
CA ALA A 24 13.69 3.84 -6.52
C ALA A 24 13.71 2.74 -5.45
N SER A 25 13.23 3.05 -4.24
CA SER A 25 13.07 2.08 -3.16
C SER A 25 11.70 1.41 -3.31
N ALA A 26 11.60 0.12 -2.97
CA ALA A 26 10.32 -0.51 -2.69
C ALA A 26 9.61 0.34 -1.64
N SER A 27 8.37 0.73 -1.93
CA SER A 27 7.48 1.40 -1.01
C SER A 27 6.04 1.38 -1.50
N LEU A 28 5.08 1.40 -0.57
CA LEU A 28 3.69 1.72 -0.87
C LEU A 28 3.55 3.23 -1.08
N LEU A 29 3.17 3.62 -2.29
CA LEU A 29 3.02 5.01 -2.68
C LEU A 29 1.55 5.42 -2.57
N VAL A 30 1.29 6.62 -2.03
CA VAL A 30 -0.06 7.19 -2.06
C VAL A 30 -0.47 7.44 -3.50
N ARG A 31 -1.46 6.69 -3.96
CA ARG A 31 -2.00 6.75 -5.31
C ARG A 31 -3.12 7.75 -5.42
N GLU A 32 -4.09 7.62 -4.52
CA GLU A 32 -5.29 8.45 -4.50
C GLU A 32 -5.58 8.91 -3.06
N VAL A 33 -6.08 10.13 -2.95
CA VAL A 33 -6.71 10.66 -1.74
C VAL A 33 -8.05 11.24 -2.17
N ILE A 34 -9.13 10.59 -1.77
CA ILE A 34 -10.47 10.88 -2.26
C ILE A 34 -11.31 11.36 -1.09
N SER A 35 -11.70 12.63 -1.15
CA SER A 35 -12.60 13.24 -0.14
C SER A 35 -14.04 12.80 -0.36
N ASN A 36 -14.78 12.68 0.75
CA ASN A 36 -16.18 12.25 0.79
C ASN A 36 -16.40 10.89 0.11
N ALA A 37 -15.47 9.96 0.30
CA ALA A 37 -15.53 8.63 -0.29
C ALA A 37 -15.34 7.53 0.77
N ALA A 38 -15.83 6.35 0.43
CA ALA A 38 -15.52 5.10 1.09
C ALA A 38 -15.00 4.09 0.06
N LEU A 39 -14.39 3.00 0.54
CA LEU A 39 -13.87 1.93 -0.29
C LEU A 39 -14.74 0.66 -0.15
N SER A 40 -15.00 0.02 -1.28
CA SER A 40 -15.41 -1.39 -1.36
C SER A 40 -14.20 -2.16 -1.89
N ILE A 41 -13.81 -3.22 -1.19
CA ILE A 41 -12.57 -3.96 -1.47
C ILE A 41 -12.91 -5.44 -1.43
N ASP A 42 -12.39 -6.21 -2.39
CA ASP A 42 -12.56 -7.66 -2.42
C ASP A 42 -11.34 -8.33 -3.05
N GLY A 43 -11.08 -9.58 -2.64
CA GLY A 43 -10.02 -10.43 -3.18
C GLY A 43 -10.58 -11.62 -3.97
N PHE A 44 -9.75 -12.17 -4.84
CA PHE A 44 -10.04 -13.40 -5.57
C PHE A 44 -8.77 -14.19 -5.84
N GLY A 45 -8.72 -15.46 -5.46
CA GLY A 45 -7.69 -16.42 -5.90
C GLY A 45 -8.30 -17.73 -6.39
N SER A 46 -7.74 -18.34 -7.44
CA SER A 46 -8.15 -19.68 -7.88
C SER A 46 -7.08 -20.35 -8.73
N THR A 47 -6.81 -21.61 -8.43
CA THR A 47 -6.00 -22.51 -9.27
C THR A 47 -6.65 -22.85 -10.61
N THR A 48 -7.93 -22.50 -10.82
CA THR A 48 -8.63 -22.63 -12.10
C THR A 48 -8.60 -21.37 -12.95
N ASN A 49 -8.01 -20.29 -12.42
CA ASN A 49 -7.92 -18.96 -13.03
C ASN A 49 -9.28 -18.28 -13.29
N THR A 50 -10.41 -18.82 -12.83
CA THR A 50 -11.73 -18.26 -13.09
C THR A 50 -12.58 -18.18 -11.84
N GLY A 51 -13.33 -17.10 -11.68
CA GLY A 51 -14.26 -16.97 -10.57
C GLY A 51 -14.93 -15.62 -10.50
N ILE A 52 -15.23 -15.20 -9.28
CA ILE A 52 -15.97 -13.99 -8.96
C ILE A 52 -15.13 -13.13 -8.03
N ILE A 53 -15.16 -11.82 -8.29
CA ILE A 53 -14.73 -10.77 -7.38
C ILE A 53 -15.87 -9.77 -7.25
N GLN A 54 -16.06 -9.18 -6.09
CA GLN A 54 -17.27 -8.47 -5.70
C GLN A 54 -17.02 -6.98 -5.45
N ALA A 55 -18.09 -6.19 -5.49
CA ALA A 55 -18.11 -4.87 -4.88
C ALA A 55 -19.44 -4.66 -4.16
N ASP A 56 -19.42 -4.09 -2.95
CA ASP A 56 -20.59 -3.68 -2.18
C ASP A 56 -20.65 -2.17 -2.08
N ILE A 57 -21.50 -1.58 -2.92
CA ILE A 57 -21.60 -0.14 -3.06
C ILE A 57 -23.06 0.24 -2.83
N PRO A 58 -23.37 1.20 -1.94
CA PRO A 58 -24.75 1.60 -1.69
C PRO A 58 -25.42 2.22 -2.92
N ALA A 59 -26.75 2.12 -2.97
CA ALA A 59 -27.57 2.83 -3.95
C ALA A 59 -27.27 4.35 -3.98
N ASN A 60 -27.47 4.97 -5.14
CA ASN A 60 -27.21 6.41 -5.35
C ASN A 60 -25.74 6.83 -5.11
N SER A 61 -24.81 5.91 -5.34
CA SER A 61 -23.38 6.21 -5.29
C SER A 61 -22.82 6.58 -6.65
N THR A 62 -21.81 7.45 -6.64
CA THR A 62 -20.96 7.74 -7.79
C THR A 62 -19.64 7.02 -7.61
N ILE A 63 -19.19 6.29 -8.63
CA ILE A 63 -17.86 5.68 -8.66
C ILE A 63 -16.83 6.78 -8.91
N GLN A 64 -15.91 6.95 -7.97
CA GLN A 64 -14.83 7.95 -8.06
C GLN A 64 -13.61 7.36 -8.76
N LYS A 65 -13.22 6.15 -8.33
CA LYS A 65 -12.10 5.37 -8.87
C LYS A 65 -12.37 3.89 -8.68
N ALA A 66 -11.91 3.06 -9.61
CA ALA A 66 -11.80 1.63 -9.39
C ALA A 66 -10.50 1.10 -9.98
N TYR A 67 -9.78 0.31 -9.19
CA TYR A 67 -8.56 -0.36 -9.61
C TYR A 67 -8.71 -1.86 -9.44
N LEU A 68 -8.31 -2.59 -10.49
CA LEU A 68 -8.14 -4.03 -10.43
C LEU A 68 -6.64 -4.32 -10.39
N TYR A 69 -6.22 -5.09 -9.40
CA TYR A 69 -4.86 -5.57 -9.23
C TYR A 69 -4.82 -7.05 -9.58
N ALA A 70 -3.72 -7.51 -10.14
CA ALA A 70 -3.40 -8.94 -10.24
C ALA A 70 -1.92 -9.15 -9.89
N ALA A 71 -1.63 -10.19 -9.13
CA ALA A 71 -0.28 -10.50 -8.71
C ALA A 71 0.20 -11.80 -9.34
N SER A 72 1.45 -11.83 -9.80
CA SER A 72 2.03 -13.06 -10.35
C SER A 72 2.21 -14.11 -9.25
N VAL A 73 2.29 -15.36 -9.68
CA VAL A 73 3.00 -16.38 -8.90
C VAL A 73 4.46 -15.95 -8.72
N TRP A 74 5.06 -16.32 -7.59
CA TRP A 74 6.47 -16.09 -7.29
C TRP A 74 7.40 -16.55 -8.43
N ASP A 75 8.38 -15.71 -8.80
CA ASP A 75 9.34 -15.92 -9.90
C ASP A 75 8.72 -16.11 -11.31
N ASN A 76 7.40 -15.95 -11.45
CA ASN A 76 6.69 -16.03 -12.73
C ASN A 76 6.25 -14.64 -13.22
N PRO A 77 6.01 -14.47 -14.53
CA PRO A 77 5.43 -13.24 -15.04
C PRO A 77 3.98 -13.08 -14.56
N VAL A 78 3.56 -11.83 -14.32
CA VAL A 78 2.14 -11.50 -14.15
C VAL A 78 1.44 -11.57 -15.52
N TYR A 79 0.22 -12.09 -15.54
CA TYR A 79 -0.62 -12.20 -16.72
C TYR A 79 -1.77 -11.19 -16.69
N GLY A 80 -2.23 -10.78 -17.88
CA GLY A 80 -3.45 -9.98 -18.00
C GLY A 80 -4.69 -10.75 -17.57
N VAL A 81 -5.82 -10.07 -17.47
CA VAL A 81 -7.09 -10.64 -17.02
C VAL A 81 -8.23 -10.32 -17.98
N THR A 82 -9.31 -11.08 -17.94
CA THR A 82 -10.60 -10.71 -18.50
C THR A 82 -11.54 -10.42 -17.33
N PHE A 83 -11.96 -9.16 -17.22
CA PHE A 83 -12.76 -8.67 -16.10
C PHE A 83 -14.14 -8.21 -16.58
N ASN A 84 -15.18 -8.87 -16.09
CA ASN A 84 -16.57 -8.66 -16.46
C ASN A 84 -16.78 -8.62 -17.98
N GLY A 85 -16.17 -9.56 -18.70
CA GLY A 85 -16.20 -9.64 -20.17
C GLY A 85 -15.25 -8.69 -20.92
N ASN A 86 -14.51 -7.83 -20.22
CA ASN A 86 -13.55 -6.91 -20.83
C ASN A 86 -12.13 -7.48 -20.73
N THR A 87 -11.43 -7.63 -21.85
CA THR A 87 -10.03 -8.04 -21.85
C THR A 87 -9.13 -6.89 -21.40
N LEU A 88 -8.34 -7.12 -20.36
CA LEU A 88 -7.35 -6.21 -19.79
C LEU A 88 -5.95 -6.78 -20.06
N PRO A 89 -5.33 -6.46 -21.22
CA PRO A 89 -4.00 -6.96 -21.54
C PRO A 89 -2.95 -6.31 -20.63
N LEU A 90 -1.86 -7.02 -20.36
CA LEU A 90 -0.76 -6.52 -19.53
C LEU A 90 -0.14 -5.23 -20.08
N SER A 91 -0.15 -5.06 -21.41
CA SER A 91 0.33 -3.84 -22.08
C SER A 91 -0.47 -2.58 -21.73
N SER A 92 -1.67 -2.73 -21.18
CA SER A 92 -2.50 -1.63 -20.67
C SER A 92 -2.40 -1.43 -19.16
N ALA A 93 -1.68 -2.31 -18.46
CA ALA A 93 -1.49 -2.24 -17.02
C ALA A 93 -0.39 -1.24 -16.64
N THR A 94 -0.48 -0.72 -15.42
CA THR A 94 0.69 -0.20 -14.71
C THR A 94 1.32 -1.35 -13.92
N ILE A 95 2.59 -1.66 -14.17
CA ILE A 95 3.35 -2.57 -13.31
C ILE A 95 3.79 -1.80 -12.06
N LEU A 96 3.43 -2.30 -10.89
CA LEU A 96 3.87 -1.77 -9.61
C LEU A 96 5.33 -2.16 -9.37
N GLY A 97 6.10 -1.28 -8.75
CA GLY A 97 7.50 -1.55 -8.47
C GLY A 97 8.11 -0.54 -7.52
N PRO A 98 9.43 -0.62 -7.30
CA PRO A 98 10.39 -1.52 -7.96
C PRO A 98 10.17 -2.99 -7.61
N ASN A 99 10.38 -3.91 -8.56
CA ASN A 99 10.30 -5.38 -8.42
C ASN A 99 11.45 -5.95 -7.57
N SER A 100 11.53 -5.52 -6.31
CA SER A 100 12.51 -6.01 -5.34
C SER A 100 12.01 -7.31 -4.69
N ASN A 101 10.71 -7.57 -4.81
CA ASN A 101 10.05 -8.83 -4.59
C ASN A 101 10.05 -9.65 -5.91
N PRO A 102 10.27 -10.97 -5.85
CA PRO A 102 10.12 -11.86 -7.00
C PRO A 102 8.70 -11.97 -7.59
N ALA A 103 7.67 -11.60 -6.83
CA ALA A 103 6.32 -11.44 -7.35
C ALA A 103 6.12 -10.04 -7.94
N THR A 104 5.44 -9.97 -9.09
CA THR A 104 5.10 -8.73 -9.76
C THR A 104 3.60 -8.46 -9.63
N THR A 105 3.22 -7.23 -9.29
CA THR A 105 1.81 -6.80 -9.29
C THR A 105 1.51 -5.85 -10.45
N ALA A 106 0.44 -6.14 -11.18
CA ALA A 106 -0.12 -5.28 -12.21
C ALA A 106 -1.38 -4.58 -11.70
N ARG A 107 -1.61 -3.33 -12.13
CA ARG A 107 -2.82 -2.55 -11.85
C ARG A 107 -3.46 -2.03 -13.13
N TRP A 108 -4.77 -2.20 -13.25
CA TRP A 108 -5.62 -1.56 -14.27
C TRP A 108 -6.58 -0.56 -13.64
N ASP A 109 -6.82 0.57 -14.31
CA ASP A 109 -7.94 1.45 -13.99
C ASP A 109 -9.21 0.88 -14.65
N VAL A 110 -10.11 0.36 -13.83
CA VAL A 110 -11.38 -0.25 -14.25
C VAL A 110 -12.58 0.63 -13.91
N THR A 111 -12.35 1.92 -13.61
CA THR A 111 -13.39 2.87 -13.19
C THR A 111 -14.58 2.90 -14.15
N SER A 112 -14.32 2.94 -15.46
CA SER A 112 -15.37 2.97 -16.48
C SER A 112 -16.15 1.66 -16.58
N ILE A 113 -15.50 0.51 -16.35
CA ILE A 113 -16.14 -0.81 -16.34
C ILE A 113 -17.10 -0.89 -15.16
N ILE A 114 -16.63 -0.55 -13.95
CA ILE A 114 -17.48 -0.56 -12.75
C ILE A 114 -18.62 0.45 -12.88
N ALA A 115 -18.33 1.69 -13.26
CA ALA A 115 -19.34 2.75 -13.38
C ALA A 115 -20.44 2.44 -14.40
N SER A 116 -20.14 1.66 -15.45
CA SER A 116 -21.12 1.29 -16.48
C SER A 116 -21.93 0.03 -16.17
N SER A 117 -21.44 -0.82 -15.26
CA SER A 117 -22.05 -2.14 -14.98
C SER A 117 -22.61 -2.28 -13.57
N PHE A 118 -22.22 -1.42 -12.64
CA PHE A 118 -22.70 -1.42 -11.27
C PHE A 118 -24.16 -0.94 -11.17
N LYS A 119 -24.92 -1.57 -10.27
CA LYS A 119 -26.32 -1.21 -9.96
C LYS A 119 -26.45 -0.63 -8.56
N GLU A 120 -26.45 -1.50 -7.56
CA GLU A 120 -26.52 -1.20 -6.12
C GLU A 120 -26.26 -2.47 -5.29
N GLY A 121 -25.75 -2.29 -4.07
CA GLY A 121 -25.43 -3.35 -3.12
C GLY A 121 -24.24 -4.21 -3.53
N LEU A 122 -24.15 -5.39 -2.92
CA LEU A 122 -23.19 -6.42 -3.23
C LEU A 122 -23.43 -6.97 -4.65
N GLN A 123 -22.43 -6.88 -5.51
CA GLN A 123 -22.49 -7.30 -6.89
C GLN A 123 -21.26 -8.12 -7.28
N ASP A 124 -21.52 -9.21 -7.99
CA ASP A 124 -20.52 -10.11 -8.55
C ASP A 124 -20.00 -9.60 -9.89
N PHE A 125 -18.69 -9.70 -10.08
CA PHE A 125 -18.01 -9.48 -11.35
C PHE A 125 -17.22 -10.73 -11.72
N SER A 126 -17.41 -11.22 -12.94
CA SER A 126 -16.62 -12.35 -13.42
C SER A 126 -15.17 -11.94 -13.64
N ILE A 127 -14.24 -12.80 -13.25
CA ILE A 127 -12.81 -12.62 -13.52
C ILE A 127 -12.23 -13.90 -14.09
N THR A 128 -11.34 -13.73 -15.06
CA THR A 128 -10.55 -14.82 -15.65
C THR A 128 -9.12 -14.36 -15.82
N GLU A 129 -8.17 -15.05 -15.21
CA GLU A 129 -6.75 -14.78 -15.36
C GLU A 129 -6.25 -15.47 -16.63
N ASN A 130 -5.60 -14.72 -17.53
CA ASN A 130 -5.17 -15.25 -18.84
C ASN A 130 -3.91 -16.13 -18.75
N GLY A 131 -3.41 -16.33 -17.54
CA GLY A 131 -2.32 -17.21 -17.13
C GLY A 131 -2.36 -17.37 -15.62
N GLN A 132 -1.41 -18.09 -15.04
CA GLN A 132 -1.41 -18.37 -13.60
C GLN A 132 -0.89 -17.15 -12.83
N ASN A 133 -1.80 -16.43 -12.20
CA ASN A 133 -1.54 -15.37 -11.23
C ASN A 133 -1.88 -15.94 -9.85
N ASP A 134 -1.32 -15.40 -8.76
CA ASP A 134 -1.70 -15.81 -7.40
C ASP A 134 -3.09 -15.27 -6.99
N GLY A 135 -3.61 -14.31 -7.75
CA GLY A 135 -4.96 -13.80 -7.62
C GLY A 135 -5.09 -12.33 -8.02
N ALA A 136 -6.23 -11.76 -7.68
CA ALA A 136 -6.61 -10.39 -7.95
C ALA A 136 -7.22 -9.69 -6.72
N ALA A 137 -7.17 -8.36 -6.73
CA ALA A 137 -7.87 -7.50 -5.77
C ALA A 137 -8.63 -6.40 -6.51
N LEU A 138 -9.89 -6.16 -6.15
CA LEU A 138 -10.71 -5.08 -6.69
C LEU A 138 -10.90 -4.03 -5.60
N VAL A 139 -10.51 -2.79 -5.90
CA VAL A 139 -10.67 -1.65 -4.98
C VAL A 139 -11.52 -0.61 -5.67
N VAL A 140 -12.72 -0.36 -5.14
CA VAL A 140 -13.66 0.63 -5.67
C VAL A 140 -13.88 1.74 -4.65
N ALA A 141 -13.46 2.95 -5.00
CA ALA A 141 -13.82 4.16 -4.27
C ALA A 141 -15.14 4.72 -4.80
N TYR A 142 -16.10 4.92 -3.90
CA TYR A 142 -17.40 5.48 -4.20
C TYR A 142 -17.75 6.63 -3.28
N SER A 143 -18.65 7.51 -3.72
CA SER A 143 -19.16 8.63 -2.94
C SER A 143 -20.68 8.70 -2.98
N ASN A 144 -21.31 9.02 -1.86
CA ASN A 144 -22.73 9.34 -1.76
C ASN A 144 -22.97 10.27 -0.54
N SER A 145 -24.20 10.37 -0.07
CA SER A 145 -24.55 11.18 1.10
C SER A 145 -24.02 10.61 2.42
N SER A 146 -23.85 9.29 2.56
CA SER A 146 -23.32 8.65 3.77
C SER A 146 -21.81 8.66 3.86
N THR A 147 -21.09 8.89 2.75
CA THR A 147 -19.62 9.02 2.75
C THR A 147 -19.14 10.43 3.06
N GLN A 148 -20.04 11.39 3.28
CA GLN A 148 -19.67 12.78 3.56
C GLN A 148 -18.82 12.87 4.84
N GLY A 149 -17.67 13.55 4.72
CA GLY A 149 -16.71 13.68 5.82
C GLY A 149 -15.69 12.55 5.93
N PHE A 150 -15.83 11.45 5.18
CA PHE A 150 -14.77 10.45 5.05
C PHE A 150 -13.70 10.88 4.06
N THR A 151 -12.51 10.36 4.27
CA THR A 151 -11.41 10.36 3.29
C THR A 151 -11.02 8.92 3.06
N SER A 152 -10.96 8.53 1.79
CA SER A 152 -10.36 7.28 1.36
C SER A 152 -8.97 7.51 0.81
N VAL A 153 -8.04 6.64 1.15
CA VAL A 153 -6.68 6.64 0.61
C VAL A 153 -6.38 5.28 0.01
N ILE A 154 -5.86 5.28 -1.21
CA ILE A 154 -5.35 4.10 -1.89
C ILE A 154 -3.84 4.22 -1.94
N LEU A 155 -3.13 3.28 -1.31
CA LEU A 155 -1.68 3.16 -1.42
C LEU A 155 -1.38 1.87 -2.16
N ASP A 156 -0.54 1.97 -3.20
CA ASP A 156 -0.09 0.82 -3.96
C ASP A 156 1.38 0.92 -4.33
N GLY A 157 1.98 -0.23 -4.58
CA GLY A 157 3.39 -0.34 -4.91
C GLY A 157 3.90 -1.74 -4.56
N GLU A 158 5.09 -1.77 -3.99
CA GLU A 158 5.68 -2.97 -3.41
C GLU A 158 6.17 -2.60 -2.02
N LEU A 159 5.75 -3.30 -0.98
CA LEU A 159 6.27 -3.09 0.37
C LEU A 159 7.76 -3.45 0.43
N SER A 160 8.59 -2.57 0.98
CA SER A 160 9.98 -2.92 1.28
C SER A 160 10.07 -4.06 2.30
N THR A 161 10.87 -5.10 2.00
CA THR A 161 11.13 -6.19 2.96
C THR A 161 11.83 -5.68 4.23
N GLY A 162 12.71 -4.69 4.07
CA GLY A 162 13.34 -3.95 5.17
C GLY A 162 12.36 -3.11 6.00
N GLY A 163 11.15 -2.91 5.49
CA GLY A 163 10.09 -2.11 6.08
C GLY A 163 10.10 -0.66 5.64
N ASP A 164 8.92 -0.04 5.72
CA ASP A 164 8.69 1.36 5.41
C ASP A 164 7.89 2.03 6.52
N THR A 165 7.88 3.36 6.53
CA THR A 165 6.98 4.12 7.40
C THR A 165 6.18 5.10 6.58
N ILE A 166 4.86 5.00 6.73
CA ILE A 166 3.88 5.86 6.07
C ILE A 166 3.23 6.71 7.15
N ARG A 167 3.28 8.03 6.98
CA ARG A 167 2.75 8.98 7.96
C ARG A 167 1.68 9.89 7.37
N PHE A 168 0.49 9.83 7.93
CA PHE A 168 -0.62 10.74 7.66
C PHE A 168 -0.66 11.82 8.73
N ASN A 169 -0.36 13.07 8.36
CA ASN A 169 -0.60 14.22 9.23
C ASN A 169 -2.00 14.75 8.98
N PHE A 170 -2.80 14.85 10.04
CA PHE A 170 -4.18 15.29 9.93
C PHE A 170 -4.29 16.81 9.94
N ALA A 171 -5.14 17.37 9.08
CA ALA A 171 -5.42 18.80 9.02
C ALA A 171 -6.17 19.30 10.26
N ASN A 172 -6.92 18.41 10.91
CA ASN A 172 -7.53 18.63 12.21
C ASN A 172 -7.36 17.34 13.03
N PRO A 173 -7.32 17.42 14.37
CA PRO A 173 -7.30 16.22 15.20
C PRO A 173 -8.43 15.26 14.83
N TYR A 174 -8.15 13.96 14.89
CA TYR A 174 -9.15 12.93 14.69
C TYR A 174 -10.30 13.14 15.67
N ILE A 175 -11.54 13.09 15.19
CA ILE A 175 -12.73 13.40 15.99
C ILE A 175 -13.41 12.15 16.56
N GLY A 176 -12.90 10.96 16.22
CA GLY A 176 -13.56 9.68 16.49
C GLY A 176 -14.35 9.18 15.29
N GLY A 177 -14.94 7.98 15.44
CA GLY A 177 -15.60 7.26 14.37
C GLY A 177 -14.86 5.98 14.01
N VAL A 178 -15.22 5.42 12.85
CA VAL A 178 -14.58 4.22 12.29
C VAL A 178 -13.28 4.61 11.58
N PHE A 179 -12.22 3.82 11.76
CA PHE A 179 -10.96 4.00 11.04
C PHE A 179 -10.50 2.68 10.42
N LEU A 180 -10.90 2.45 9.18
CA LEU A 180 -10.66 1.19 8.49
C LEU A 180 -9.31 1.21 7.78
N VAL A 181 -8.58 0.10 7.91
CA VAL A 181 -7.34 -0.19 7.17
C VAL A 181 -7.47 -1.59 6.61
N SER A 182 -7.22 -1.72 5.32
CA SER A 182 -7.16 -3.00 4.60
C SER A 182 -5.77 -3.17 4.01
N LEU A 183 -5.27 -4.40 3.99
CA LEU A 183 -4.06 -4.80 3.27
C LEU A 183 -4.41 -5.74 2.14
N ALA A 184 -3.61 -5.71 1.07
CA ALA A 184 -3.63 -6.72 0.02
C ALA A 184 -2.24 -7.29 -0.18
N SER A 185 -2.14 -8.62 -0.13
CA SER A 185 -0.89 -9.36 -0.27
C SER A 185 -1.07 -10.59 -1.15
N SER A 186 -0.08 -10.84 -2.01
CA SER A 186 0.06 -12.13 -2.70
C SER A 186 1.23 -12.93 -2.14
N PHE A 187 1.36 -14.18 -2.58
CA PHE A 187 2.25 -15.19 -2.01
C PHE A 187 2.06 -15.34 -0.50
N SER A 188 0.84 -15.07 -0.04
CA SER A 188 0.42 -14.89 1.35
C SER A 188 -0.17 -16.19 1.91
N LYS A 189 0.70 -17.09 2.36
CA LYS A 189 0.39 -18.44 2.84
C LYS A 189 0.70 -18.59 4.33
N GLN A 190 -0.37 -18.71 5.13
CA GLN A 190 -0.29 -19.12 6.53
C GLN A 190 -1.49 -19.95 6.97
N PRO A 191 -1.30 -21.27 7.18
CA PRO A 191 -2.08 -21.91 8.25
C PRO A 191 -1.36 -23.09 8.96
N VAL A 192 -0.02 -23.10 9.09
CA VAL A 192 0.69 -24.16 9.85
C VAL A 192 1.85 -23.65 10.72
N MET A 193 1.96 -24.22 11.93
CA MET A 193 3.06 -23.97 12.85
C MET A 193 4.41 -24.34 12.22
N GLY A 194 5.32 -23.38 12.08
CA GLY A 194 6.65 -23.58 11.50
C GLY A 194 6.81 -23.10 10.05
N GLN A 195 5.74 -22.59 9.42
CA GLN A 195 5.86 -21.73 8.24
C GLN A 195 5.67 -20.28 8.67
N HIS A 196 6.63 -19.42 8.28
CA HIS A 196 6.85 -18.12 8.90
C HIS A 196 6.79 -16.98 7.88
N GLN A 197 5.85 -17.02 6.94
CA GLN A 197 5.53 -15.82 6.17
C GLN A 197 4.95 -14.80 7.13
N VAL A 198 5.50 -13.61 7.23
CA VAL A 198 5.11 -12.64 8.25
C VAL A 198 5.15 -11.26 7.65
N THR A 199 4.00 -10.62 7.63
CA THR A 199 3.90 -9.17 7.47
C THR A 199 3.61 -8.55 8.82
N VAL A 200 4.33 -7.47 9.12
CA VAL A 200 4.21 -6.72 10.36
C VAL A 200 3.69 -5.34 10.04
N VAL A 201 2.68 -4.90 10.80
CA VAL A 201 2.27 -3.50 10.84
C VAL A 201 2.24 -3.02 12.29
N ASP A 202 2.98 -1.96 12.57
CA ASP A 202 3.03 -1.25 13.84
C ASP A 202 2.39 0.14 13.70
N VAL A 203 1.55 0.52 14.67
CA VAL A 203 0.81 1.78 14.68
C VAL A 203 1.42 2.74 15.69
N THR A 204 1.61 4.00 15.28
CA THR A 204 1.99 5.10 16.16
C THR A 204 1.10 6.31 15.92
N THR A 205 0.58 6.90 16.99
CA THR A 205 -0.22 8.14 17.03
C THR A 205 0.25 9.00 18.22
N ASN A 206 -0.49 10.04 18.63
CA ASN A 206 -0.19 10.73 19.89
C ASN A 206 -0.53 9.85 21.10
N SER A 207 -1.59 9.04 21.01
CA SER A 207 -2.03 8.15 22.07
C SER A 207 -1.37 6.76 22.06
N THR A 208 -0.82 6.35 20.92
CA THR A 208 -0.29 5.00 20.73
C THR A 208 1.18 5.06 20.34
N ASN A 209 2.05 4.39 21.09
CA ASN A 209 3.49 4.36 20.82
C ASN A 209 3.92 2.99 20.29
N ASN A 210 4.15 2.89 18.97
CA ASN A 210 4.70 1.71 18.29
C ASN A 210 4.03 0.38 18.71
N ARG A 211 2.70 0.31 18.55
CA ARG A 211 1.91 -0.86 18.94
C ARG A 211 1.60 -1.74 17.73
N ARG A 212 1.88 -3.03 17.87
CA ARG A 212 1.58 -4.06 16.86
C ARG A 212 0.09 -4.15 16.55
N LEU A 213 -0.26 -3.98 15.27
CA LEU A 213 -1.57 -4.27 14.70
C LEU A 213 -1.66 -5.73 14.27
N THR A 214 -0.73 -6.17 13.39
CA THR A 214 -0.70 -7.53 12.83
C THR A 214 0.72 -8.08 12.70
N ARG A 215 0.84 -9.41 12.79
CA ARG A 215 2.02 -10.21 12.41
C ARG A 215 1.66 -11.34 11.44
N SER A 216 0.56 -11.20 10.72
CA SER A 216 0.05 -12.21 9.81
C SER A 216 0.54 -11.98 8.39
N ALA A 217 0.36 -13.01 7.58
CA ALA A 217 0.58 -13.00 6.13
C ALA A 217 -0.72 -13.44 5.42
N GLY A 218 -1.88 -13.14 6.00
CA GLY A 218 -3.24 -13.41 5.52
C GLY A 218 -3.73 -14.81 5.16
N GLY A 219 -2.87 -15.81 4.98
CA GLY A 219 -3.36 -17.19 5.02
C GLY A 219 -4.04 -17.69 3.74
N ALA A 220 -3.96 -16.92 2.66
CA ALA A 220 -4.60 -17.17 1.37
C ALA A 220 -6.11 -17.36 1.51
N ASP A 221 -6.77 -16.50 2.28
CA ASP A 221 -8.18 -16.60 2.67
C ASP A 221 -9.16 -16.17 1.57
N ASP A 222 -8.72 -15.39 0.58
CA ASP A 222 -9.47 -15.08 -0.64
C ASP A 222 -9.39 -16.16 -1.73
N ARG A 223 -8.78 -17.30 -1.42
CA ARG A 223 -8.81 -18.44 -2.34
C ARG A 223 -10.23 -18.95 -2.49
N THR A 224 -10.53 -19.44 -3.69
CA THR A 224 -11.81 -20.06 -4.00
C THR A 224 -12.10 -21.20 -3.03
N SER A 225 -13.31 -21.18 -2.46
CA SER A 225 -13.72 -22.14 -1.44
C SER A 225 -13.58 -23.59 -1.93
N GLY A 226 -12.96 -24.42 -1.10
CA GLY A 226 -12.68 -25.83 -1.42
C GLY A 226 -11.33 -26.09 -2.08
N GLU A 227 -10.59 -25.03 -2.45
CA GLU A 227 -9.21 -25.17 -2.91
C GLU A 227 -8.20 -25.18 -1.74
N ASN A 228 -7.12 -25.93 -1.92
CA ASN A 228 -5.95 -25.84 -1.04
C ASN A 228 -5.09 -24.65 -1.47
N SER A 229 -4.35 -24.05 -0.52
CA SER A 229 -3.40 -22.99 -0.82
C SER A 229 -2.22 -23.50 -1.64
N ASP A 230 -2.12 -23.06 -2.89
CA ASP A 230 -1.08 -23.40 -3.86
C ASP A 230 -0.81 -22.21 -4.78
N ASN A 231 0.30 -22.25 -5.51
CA ASN A 231 0.59 -21.26 -6.54
C ASN A 231 -0.61 -21.12 -7.49
N GLY A 232 -1.12 -19.91 -7.67
CA GLY A 232 -2.37 -19.68 -8.38
C GLY A 232 -3.51 -19.17 -7.48
N ASN A 233 -3.38 -19.27 -6.16
CA ASN A 233 -4.41 -18.77 -5.23
C ASN A 233 -3.85 -18.26 -3.90
N LEU A 234 -2.56 -17.93 -3.82
CA LEU A 234 -1.92 -17.37 -2.62
C LEU A 234 -2.18 -15.87 -2.53
N ILE A 235 -3.41 -15.48 -2.22
CA ILE A 235 -3.83 -14.08 -2.09
C ILE A 235 -4.74 -13.86 -0.88
N THR A 236 -4.60 -12.68 -0.28
CA THR A 236 -5.37 -12.17 0.86
C THR A 236 -5.57 -10.66 0.71
N VAL A 237 -6.76 -10.17 0.99
CA VAL A 237 -7.24 -8.82 0.70
C VAL A 237 -8.34 -8.49 1.71
N GLY A 238 -8.02 -7.66 2.70
CA GLY A 238 -9.01 -7.27 3.70
C GLY A 238 -10.18 -6.48 3.10
N GLY A 239 -11.41 -6.96 3.23
CA GLY A 239 -12.55 -6.37 2.55
C GLY A 239 -13.89 -7.05 2.81
N ILE A 240 -14.60 -7.36 1.73
CA ILE A 240 -15.92 -7.97 1.77
C ILE A 240 -15.82 -9.39 2.32
N GLY A 241 -16.66 -9.72 3.30
CA GLY A 241 -16.64 -11.04 3.96
C GLY A 241 -15.83 -11.06 5.25
N ASP A 242 -14.94 -10.09 5.43
CA ASP A 242 -14.03 -10.02 6.58
C ASP A 242 -14.61 -9.27 7.77
N ASN A 243 -13.97 -9.47 8.93
CA ASN A 243 -14.35 -8.90 10.20
C ASN A 243 -13.35 -7.80 10.63
N PRO A 244 -13.74 -6.52 10.66
CA PRO A 244 -12.83 -5.41 11.02
C PRO A 244 -12.40 -5.40 12.50
N ALA A 245 -12.77 -6.40 13.30
CA ALA A 245 -12.35 -6.54 14.67
C ALA A 245 -10.89 -7.02 14.74
N ASN A 246 -10.00 -6.12 15.18
CA ASN A 246 -8.57 -6.45 15.24
C ASN A 246 -8.32 -7.69 16.11
N VAL A 247 -7.53 -8.62 15.59
CA VAL A 247 -7.11 -9.81 16.32
C VAL A 247 -5.91 -9.53 17.23
N ASP A 248 -5.64 -10.47 18.15
CA ASP A 248 -4.39 -10.46 18.91
C ASP A 248 -3.22 -10.74 17.96
N PRO A 249 -2.26 -9.82 17.78
CA PRO A 249 -1.14 -10.00 16.86
C PRO A 249 -0.14 -11.08 17.29
N THR A 250 -0.33 -11.67 18.47
CA THR A 250 0.44 -12.82 18.97
C THR A 250 -0.31 -14.13 18.84
N ALA A 251 -1.60 -14.09 18.44
CA ALA A 251 -2.37 -15.28 18.14
C ALA A 251 -1.67 -16.07 17.03
N ARG A 252 -1.55 -17.37 17.25
CA ARG A 252 -0.97 -18.27 16.26
C ARG A 252 -2.10 -18.79 15.37
N PRO A 253 -1.87 -18.98 14.06
CA PRO A 253 -2.80 -19.71 13.20
C PRO A 253 -3.05 -21.09 13.82
N SER A 254 -4.32 -21.45 14.03
CA SER A 254 -4.73 -22.72 14.64
C SER A 254 -5.57 -23.56 13.67
N GLY A 255 -5.07 -23.70 12.45
CA GLY A 255 -5.77 -24.35 11.33
C GLY A 255 -6.65 -23.40 10.51
N THR A 256 -7.05 -22.27 11.09
CA THR A 256 -7.57 -21.09 10.39
C THR A 256 -6.67 -19.90 10.71
N ASN A 257 -6.54 -18.98 9.74
CA ASN A 257 -5.94 -17.68 10.01
C ASN A 257 -7.03 -16.78 10.62
N PRO A 258 -6.86 -16.27 11.85
CA PRO A 258 -7.83 -15.34 12.44
C PRO A 258 -7.70 -13.92 11.90
N ASP A 259 -6.56 -13.58 11.28
CA ASP A 259 -6.28 -12.28 10.70
C ASP A 259 -6.69 -12.29 9.23
N ASP A 260 -7.63 -11.42 8.87
CA ASP A 260 -8.24 -11.30 7.54
C ASP A 260 -7.89 -9.95 6.88
N GLU A 261 -6.75 -9.38 7.29
CA GLU A 261 -6.14 -8.18 6.71
C GLU A 261 -7.04 -6.92 6.75
N TYR A 262 -8.15 -6.98 7.48
CA TYR A 262 -9.13 -5.91 7.63
C TYR A 262 -9.23 -5.44 9.08
N TYR A 263 -8.85 -4.19 9.31
CA TYR A 263 -8.64 -3.64 10.64
C TYR A 263 -9.48 -2.40 10.88
N ASN A 264 -9.85 -2.18 12.14
CA ASN A 264 -10.42 -0.92 12.61
C ASN A 264 -9.55 -0.33 13.72
N LEU A 265 -8.77 0.70 13.40
CA LEU A 265 -7.85 1.33 14.37
C LEU A 265 -8.58 2.04 15.51
N ALA A 266 -9.87 2.35 15.34
CA ALA A 266 -10.69 2.90 16.42
C ALA A 266 -11.05 1.87 17.49
N LEU A 267 -10.67 0.60 17.30
CA LEU A 267 -10.83 -0.49 18.25
C LEU A 267 -9.47 -0.97 18.78
N GLY A 268 -9.48 -1.65 19.92
CA GLY A 268 -8.35 -2.45 20.39
C GLY A 268 -8.44 -3.89 19.88
N ASN A 269 -7.88 -4.83 20.64
CA ASN A 269 -8.03 -6.27 20.43
C ASN A 269 -8.11 -7.00 21.78
N SER A 270 -8.18 -8.33 21.76
CA SER A 270 -8.28 -9.15 22.97
C SER A 270 -7.02 -9.09 23.87
N ALA A 271 -5.83 -8.81 23.32
CA ALA A 271 -4.61 -8.62 24.08
C ALA A 271 -4.51 -7.24 24.74
N ASN A 272 -5.03 -6.21 24.08
CA ASN A 272 -5.11 -4.85 24.62
C ASN A 272 -6.34 -4.14 24.04
N THR A 273 -7.33 -3.89 24.90
CA THR A 273 -8.63 -3.33 24.50
C THR A 273 -8.58 -1.84 24.19
N THR A 274 -7.47 -1.16 24.46
CA THR A 274 -7.30 0.27 24.13
C THR A 274 -7.35 0.44 22.61
N PRO A 275 -8.09 1.41 22.05
CA PRO A 275 -8.02 1.74 20.64
C PRO A 275 -6.60 2.05 20.16
N PHE A 276 -6.30 1.77 18.88
CA PHE A 276 -5.04 2.18 18.27
C PHE A 276 -4.99 3.68 17.95
N ILE A 277 -6.14 4.31 17.71
CA ILE A 277 -6.28 5.75 17.48
C ILE A 277 -7.39 6.32 18.37
N LEU A 278 -7.17 7.49 18.97
CA LEU A 278 -8.12 8.16 19.85
C LEU A 278 -8.50 9.56 19.35
N PRO A 279 -9.70 10.07 19.69
CA PRO A 279 -10.04 11.47 19.44
C PRO A 279 -8.98 12.41 20.02
N GLY A 280 -8.53 13.38 19.22
CA GLY A 280 -7.43 14.28 19.56
C GLY A 280 -6.08 13.92 18.94
N ASP A 281 -5.89 12.71 18.43
CA ASP A 281 -4.69 12.35 17.66
C ASP A 281 -4.56 13.23 16.42
N THR A 282 -3.37 13.76 16.15
CA THR A 282 -3.09 14.67 15.03
C THR A 282 -2.38 13.98 13.87
N PHE A 283 -2.03 12.71 14.03
CA PHE A 283 -1.40 11.92 12.99
C PHE A 283 -1.65 10.42 13.17
N LEU A 284 -1.46 9.68 12.08
CA LEU A 284 -1.28 8.23 12.08
C LEU A 284 0.04 7.91 11.38
N SER A 285 0.84 7.04 11.99
CA SER A 285 2.04 6.46 11.39
C SER A 285 1.92 4.96 11.38
N LEU A 286 2.10 4.36 10.21
CA LEU A 286 2.10 2.92 10.01
C LEU A 286 3.51 2.51 9.61
N ALA A 287 4.17 1.75 10.47
CA ALA A 287 5.46 1.15 10.18
C ALA A 287 5.24 -0.30 9.76
N THR A 288 5.67 -0.63 8.55
CA THR A 288 5.51 -1.96 7.98
C THR A 288 6.84 -2.68 7.95
N ARG A 289 6.82 -4.01 7.93
CA ARG A 289 7.99 -4.84 7.64
C ARG A 289 7.52 -6.19 7.13
N ASN A 290 8.25 -6.78 6.19
CA ASN A 290 8.11 -8.18 5.81
C ASN A 290 9.41 -8.92 6.20
N PRO A 291 9.54 -9.42 7.45
CA PRO A 291 10.75 -10.10 7.90
C PRO A 291 11.00 -11.46 7.26
N SER A 292 10.01 -12.05 6.57
CA SER A 292 10.14 -13.34 5.93
C SER A 292 10.66 -13.24 4.50
N ASP A 293 10.73 -12.02 3.96
CA ASP A 293 11.19 -11.71 2.60
C ASP A 293 10.36 -12.35 1.48
N ASP A 294 9.19 -12.93 1.81
CA ASP A 294 8.37 -13.69 0.88
C ASP A 294 6.91 -13.24 0.76
N ASP A 295 6.39 -12.38 1.64
CA ASP A 295 5.09 -11.73 1.38
C ASP A 295 5.19 -10.60 0.32
N ASN A 296 4.30 -10.61 -0.66
CA ASN A 296 4.15 -9.51 -1.61
C ASN A 296 2.97 -8.61 -1.23
N VAL A 297 3.18 -7.75 -0.23
CA VAL A 297 2.20 -6.72 0.14
C VAL A 297 2.24 -5.60 -0.88
N PHE A 298 1.20 -5.51 -1.71
CA PHE A 298 1.15 -4.57 -2.84
C PHE A 298 0.15 -3.43 -2.64
N GLY A 299 -0.72 -3.54 -1.63
CA GLY A 299 -1.79 -2.57 -1.38
C GLY A 299 -2.03 -2.31 0.10
N MET A 300 -2.32 -1.04 0.42
CA MET A 300 -2.90 -0.63 1.70
C MET A 300 -3.98 0.41 1.44
N PHE A 301 -5.16 0.18 2.01
CA PHE A 301 -6.35 0.96 1.71
C PHE A 301 -6.99 1.47 3.00
N ILE A 302 -7.30 2.76 3.06
CA ILE A 302 -7.76 3.40 4.29
C ILE A 302 -9.08 4.12 4.02
N THR A 303 -10.06 3.98 4.92
CA THR A 303 -11.27 4.82 4.94
C THR A 303 -11.55 5.29 6.36
N SER A 304 -11.60 6.61 6.58
CA SER A 304 -11.90 7.18 7.89
C SER A 304 -12.35 8.64 7.82
N GLY A 305 -12.98 9.14 8.89
CA GLY A 305 -13.36 10.53 9.09
C GLY A 305 -12.19 11.46 9.46
N PHE A 306 -11.17 11.54 8.61
CA PHE A 306 -10.03 12.46 8.77
C PHE A 306 -9.83 13.31 7.53
N LYS A 307 -9.02 14.37 7.66
CA LYS A 307 -8.54 15.18 6.52
C LYS A 307 -7.02 15.24 6.62
N ILE A 308 -6.31 15.19 5.50
CA ILE A 308 -4.85 15.29 5.47
C ILE A 308 -4.39 16.70 5.12
N THR A 309 -3.27 17.15 5.68
CA THR A 309 -2.66 18.46 5.34
C THR A 309 -1.96 18.46 3.99
N THR A 310 -1.38 17.32 3.63
CA THR A 310 -0.59 17.08 2.41
C THR A 310 -0.63 15.59 2.11
N THR A 311 -0.49 15.19 0.85
CA THR A 311 -0.28 13.78 0.50
C THR A 311 0.94 13.24 1.24
N PRO A 312 0.82 12.13 1.99
CA PRO A 312 1.96 11.48 2.62
C PRO A 312 3.06 11.20 1.60
N ILE A 313 4.29 11.55 1.95
CA ILE A 313 5.47 11.15 1.20
C ILE A 313 6.10 10.02 2.01
N PRO A 314 6.24 8.79 1.48
CA PRO A 314 6.96 7.73 2.17
C PRO A 314 8.36 8.20 2.51
N GLU A 315 8.78 8.02 3.76
CA GLU A 315 10.15 8.34 4.14
C GLU A 315 11.07 7.21 3.65
N PRO A 316 12.13 7.51 2.87
CA PRO A 316 13.05 6.47 2.42
C PRO A 316 13.71 5.81 3.63
N SER A 317 13.70 4.48 3.68
CA SER A 317 14.33 3.65 4.72
C SER A 317 15.87 3.76 4.77
N MET A 318 16.46 4.63 3.96
CA MET A 318 17.89 4.91 3.97
C MET A 318 18.24 5.68 5.25
N LYS A 319 18.85 4.98 6.22
CA LYS A 319 19.72 5.62 7.21
C LYS A 319 20.89 6.27 6.48
N LEU A 320 20.66 7.45 5.91
CA LEU A 320 21.72 8.28 5.34
C LEU A 320 22.59 8.71 6.52
N GLY A 321 23.73 8.04 6.69
CA GLY A 321 24.82 8.59 7.48
C GLY A 321 25.10 9.98 6.93
N ILE A 322 24.87 11.00 7.75
CA ILE A 322 25.21 12.40 7.45
C ILE A 322 26.74 12.44 7.26
N PHE A 323 27.22 12.20 6.04
CA PHE A 323 28.58 12.56 5.67
C PHE A 323 28.58 14.06 5.42
N GLY A 324 29.14 14.78 6.38
CA GLY A 324 29.12 16.24 6.44
C GLY A 324 29.71 16.88 5.19
N ILE A 325 28.83 17.52 4.39
CA ILE A 325 29.22 18.56 3.43
C ILE A 325 29.31 19.92 4.16
N GLY A 326 29.91 19.91 5.36
CA GLY A 326 30.04 21.07 6.24
C GLY A 326 31.47 21.52 6.51
N ALA A 327 32.49 20.83 6.00
CA ALA A 327 33.88 21.07 6.40
C ALA A 327 34.86 21.43 5.25
N ILE A 328 34.44 21.41 3.99
CA ILE A 328 35.34 21.75 2.86
C ILE A 328 35.34 23.26 2.53
N GLY A 329 34.29 23.99 2.92
CA GLY A 329 34.21 25.45 2.71
C GLY A 329 35.04 26.30 3.68
N ILE A 330 35.43 25.76 4.84
CA ILE A 330 36.15 26.53 5.89
C ILE A 330 37.69 26.36 5.78
N LEU A 331 38.18 25.29 5.14
CA LEU A 331 39.63 25.09 5.00
C LEU A 331 40.26 25.96 3.89
N LEU A 332 39.48 26.42 2.91
CA LEU A 332 39.97 27.27 1.81
C LEU A 332 39.92 28.79 2.13
N SER A 333 39.21 29.21 3.18
CA SER A 333 39.21 30.62 3.61
C SER A 333 40.34 30.97 4.59
N LEU A 334 41.06 29.97 5.12
CA LEU A 334 42.14 30.17 6.10
C LEU A 334 43.57 30.11 5.52
N LEU A 335 43.72 29.76 4.24
CA LEU A 335 45.02 29.76 3.54
C LEU A 335 45.23 30.98 2.61
N GLY A 336 44.28 31.92 2.57
CA GLY A 336 44.32 33.12 1.71
C GLY A 336 44.74 34.44 2.38
N LYS A 337 45.16 34.44 3.66
CA LYS A 337 45.63 35.65 4.36
C LYS A 337 47.01 35.46 4.99
N LYS A 338 48.04 35.53 4.15
CA LYS A 338 49.37 36.04 4.51
C LYS A 338 49.94 36.83 3.33
N SER A 339 49.73 38.14 3.35
CA SER A 339 50.69 39.16 2.95
C SER A 339 50.83 40.13 4.10
#